data_AF-A0A9Q0KBU1-F1
#
_entry.id   AF-A0A9Q0KBU1-F1
#
_cell.length_a   1.000
_cell.length_b   1.000
_cell.length_c   1.000
_cell.angle_alpha   90.00
_cell.angle_beta   90.00
_cell.angle_gamma   90.00
#
_symmetry.space_group_name_H-M   'P 1'
#
loop_
_entity.id
_entity.type
_entity.pdbx_description
1 polymer ?
#
loop_
_entity_poly.entity_id
_entity_poly.type
_entity_poly.pdbx_seq_one_letter_code
_entity_poly.pdbx_strand_id
1 'polypeptide(L)'
;MESTSSSSSSYIIYRPEKLKRCHVFDFLLPWRILKGSGHVESSHHHEDYQGSIETHWIAFLTCVIQKILLLINRPLSFLGFTLEFTLNFFSLNGGILKLIARILTGSSLVIPDPESAEYRSFLGHLDGRIHLYRSSSAPSCIDKTPATSKIKGITPLELCMMAAKIAYDNPAYVKNVVTNHWKMHFVGFFNCWNEFLIDKTTQAFIFCDRPKNAQVIVVAFRGTETFNAKDWCTDVDLSWLSMGEMGRVHLGFMKALGLQDEKDCVKGWPKDYRGDKELAYYMIREKLKTLLQKNKDAKIIITGHSLGAALATLFPALLIYHQQHSILTSLFGIYTFGQPRVGEKQFGSFMEAQLNANFKRYIRVVYRFDIVPLGFPSMIDFQSSLTLEAASTTMAGTTHRC
;
A
#
# COMPACT_ATOMS: atom_id res chain seq x y z
N MET A 1 6.88 24.31 -36.56
CA MET A 1 7.83 24.46 -35.43
C MET A 1 7.06 24.12 -34.16
N GLU A 2 7.03 22.85 -33.78
CA GLU A 2 6.46 22.40 -32.51
C GLU A 2 7.46 22.74 -31.40
N SER A 3 7.10 23.67 -30.53
CA SER A 3 7.86 23.97 -29.32
C SER A 3 7.66 22.83 -28.32
N THR A 4 8.59 21.88 -28.30
CA THR A 4 8.73 20.91 -27.21
C THR A 4 9.19 21.65 -25.96
N SER A 5 8.25 22.24 -25.20
CA SER A 5 8.54 22.63 -23.83
C SER A 5 8.59 21.36 -22.99
N SER A 6 9.79 20.86 -22.68
CA SER A 6 9.94 19.85 -21.64
C SER A 6 9.56 20.50 -20.30
N SER A 7 8.28 20.44 -19.97
CA SER A 7 7.78 20.90 -18.67
C SER A 7 8.36 19.96 -17.61
N SER A 8 9.40 20.42 -16.90
CA SER A 8 9.92 19.72 -15.74
C SER A 8 8.82 19.55 -14.71
N SER A 9 8.59 18.32 -14.22
CA SER A 9 7.56 18.06 -13.22
C SER A 9 7.83 18.87 -11.95
N SER A 10 6.78 19.45 -11.35
CA SER A 10 6.92 20.10 -10.06
C SER A 10 7.08 19.05 -8.96
N TYR A 11 7.99 19.26 -8.01
CA TYR A 11 8.25 18.31 -6.93
C TYR A 11 8.75 18.97 -5.66
N ILE A 12 8.59 18.26 -4.55
CA ILE A 12 9.28 18.51 -3.29
C ILE A 12 9.76 17.21 -2.70
N ILE A 13 11.04 17.19 -2.33
CA ILE A 13 11.70 16.03 -1.77
C ILE A 13 12.37 16.42 -0.46
N TYR A 14 11.97 15.74 0.60
CA TYR A 14 12.63 15.80 1.90
C TYR A 14 13.78 14.78 1.91
N ARG A 15 14.96 15.22 2.34
CA ARG A 15 16.23 14.47 2.33
C ARG A 15 16.72 14.27 3.76
N PRO A 16 16.20 13.29 4.51
CA PRO A 16 16.63 13.02 5.88
C PRO A 16 18.14 12.82 5.99
N GLU A 17 18.77 12.17 5.01
CA GLU A 17 20.21 11.87 4.99
C GLU A 17 21.09 13.12 5.02
N LYS A 18 20.62 14.24 4.47
CA LYS A 18 21.36 15.50 4.49
C LYS A 18 21.32 16.16 5.87
N LEU A 19 20.41 15.78 6.77
CA LEU A 19 20.22 16.41 8.09
C LEU A 19 21.49 16.22 8.91
N LYS A 20 22.12 17.29 9.40
CA LYS A 20 23.33 17.16 10.22
C LYS A 20 22.94 16.83 11.67
N ARG A 21 23.79 16.11 12.42
CA ARG A 21 23.55 15.78 13.84
C ARG A 21 23.38 17.04 14.71
N CYS A 22 24.06 18.13 14.37
CA CYS A 22 23.94 19.42 15.06
C CYS A 22 22.58 20.10 14.85
N HIS A 23 21.87 19.80 13.77
CA HIS A 23 20.54 20.38 13.51
C HIS A 23 19.42 19.75 14.34
N VAL A 24 19.69 18.63 15.03
CA VAL A 24 18.73 18.05 15.98
C VAL A 24 18.45 19.02 17.13
N PHE A 25 19.42 19.88 17.49
CA PHE A 25 19.26 20.92 18.51
C PHE A 25 18.56 22.18 17.99
N ASP A 26 18.40 22.35 16.67
CA ASP A 26 17.56 23.41 16.10
C ASP A 26 16.06 23.20 16.45
N PHE A 27 15.71 22.03 17.01
CA PHE A 27 14.44 21.76 17.70
C PHE A 27 14.09 22.76 18.81
N LEU A 28 15.09 23.45 19.38
CA LEU A 28 14.84 24.45 20.40
C LEU A 28 14.55 25.85 19.82
N LEU A 29 14.72 26.05 18.50
CA LEU A 29 14.68 27.36 17.86
C LEU A 29 13.97 27.31 16.49
N PRO A 30 12.61 27.40 16.46
CA PRO A 30 11.77 27.36 15.25
C PRO A 30 12.26 28.18 14.05
N TRP A 31 12.81 29.35 14.34
CA TRP A 31 13.21 30.34 13.36
C TRP A 31 14.50 29.97 12.62
N ARG A 32 15.30 29.03 13.12
CA ARG A 32 16.50 28.53 12.44
C ARG A 32 16.18 27.54 11.32
N ILE A 33 15.07 26.82 11.43
CA ILE A 33 14.59 25.85 10.42
C ILE A 33 14.24 26.56 9.09
N LEU A 34 13.79 27.82 9.18
CA LEU A 34 13.35 28.65 8.05
C LEU A 34 14.50 29.20 7.18
N LYS A 35 15.73 29.27 7.70
CA LYS A 35 16.88 29.81 6.94
C LYS A 35 17.71 28.68 6.33
N GLY A 36 17.36 28.30 5.10
CA GLY A 36 18.28 27.61 4.17
C GLY A 36 18.70 26.20 4.57
N SER A 37 17.73 25.33 4.88
CA SER A 37 18.02 23.92 5.14
C SER A 37 18.11 23.15 3.82
N GLY A 38 19.33 22.76 3.40
CA GLY A 38 19.60 21.89 2.22
C GLY A 38 19.00 20.47 2.31
N HIS A 39 18.01 20.28 3.18
CA HIS A 39 17.24 19.07 3.48
C HIS A 39 15.93 19.02 2.71
N VAL A 40 15.50 20.13 2.11
CA VAL A 40 14.33 20.21 1.23
C VAL A 40 14.81 20.56 -0.16
N GLU A 41 14.44 19.76 -1.15
CA GLU A 41 14.74 19.98 -2.56
C GLU A 41 13.44 20.24 -3.31
N SER A 42 13.34 21.36 -4.04
CA SER A 42 12.14 21.77 -4.76
C SER A 42 12.44 22.19 -6.19
N SER A 43 11.48 22.00 -7.09
CA SER A 43 11.57 22.44 -8.49
C SER A 43 11.39 23.95 -8.68
N HIS A 44 10.76 24.64 -7.72
CA HIS A 44 10.61 26.10 -7.72
C HIS A 44 11.65 26.74 -6.78
N HIS A 45 12.18 27.90 -7.17
CA HIS A 45 12.94 28.77 -6.25
C HIS A 45 12.04 29.15 -5.06
N HIS A 46 12.64 29.28 -3.87
CA HIS A 46 12.06 29.39 -2.52
C HIS A 46 10.84 30.32 -2.29
N GLU A 47 10.30 31.01 -3.29
CA GLU A 47 9.31 32.08 -3.15
C GLU A 47 7.85 31.60 -3.11
N ASP A 48 7.50 30.43 -3.67
CA ASP A 48 6.13 29.90 -3.63
C ASP A 48 5.83 28.96 -2.44
N TYR A 49 6.84 28.68 -1.61
CA TYR A 49 6.64 27.90 -0.38
C TYR A 49 6.32 28.81 0.81
N GLN A 50 5.13 29.42 0.79
CA GLN A 50 4.51 29.99 1.98
C GLN A 50 3.96 28.88 2.90
N GLY A 51 4.82 27.91 3.24
CA GLY A 51 4.51 26.96 4.29
C GLY A 51 4.48 27.68 5.63
N SER A 52 3.43 27.46 6.42
CA SER A 52 3.38 27.94 7.81
C SER A 52 4.61 27.45 8.59
N ILE A 53 4.91 28.08 9.73
CA ILE A 53 5.94 27.59 10.67
C ILE A 53 5.70 26.09 10.99
N GLU A 54 4.45 25.68 11.14
CA GLU A 54 4.03 24.29 11.38
C GLU A 54 4.46 23.35 10.25
N THR A 55 4.41 23.83 8.99
CA THR A 55 4.83 23.07 7.80
C THR A 55 6.30 22.68 7.86
N HIS A 56 7.14 23.63 8.22
CA HIS A 56 8.58 23.41 8.33
C HIS A 56 8.91 22.51 9.53
N TRP A 57 8.17 22.66 10.63
CA TRP A 57 8.32 21.83 11.82
C TRP A 57 8.01 20.35 11.61
N ILE A 58 6.87 20.06 10.99
CA ILE A 58 6.45 18.67 10.76
C ILE A 58 7.33 18.00 9.70
N ALA A 59 7.76 18.74 8.67
CA ALA A 59 8.76 18.25 7.72
C ALA A 59 10.08 17.87 8.40
N PHE A 60 10.55 18.72 9.32
CA PHE A 60 11.73 18.42 10.12
C PHE A 60 11.51 17.22 11.04
N LEU A 61 10.39 17.17 11.79
CA LEU A 61 10.04 16.05 12.66
C LEU A 61 10.00 14.73 11.89
N THR A 62 9.41 14.76 10.71
CA THR A 62 9.38 13.63 9.78
C THR A 62 10.78 13.16 9.41
N CYS A 63 11.68 14.07 9.05
CA CYS A 63 13.08 13.73 8.74
C CYS A 63 13.79 13.11 9.97
N VAL A 64 13.51 13.60 11.18
CA VAL A 64 14.05 13.04 12.43
C VAL A 64 13.50 11.64 12.68
N ILE A 65 12.20 11.42 12.52
CA ILE A 65 11.57 10.10 12.66
C ILE A 65 12.17 9.12 11.66
N GLN A 66 12.30 9.49 10.38
CA GLN A 66 12.93 8.65 9.37
C GLN A 66 14.37 8.27 9.75
N LYS A 67 15.15 9.22 10.27
CA LYS A 67 16.50 8.92 10.77
C LYS A 67 16.51 7.93 11.93
N ILE A 68 15.62 8.10 12.90
CA ILE A 68 15.52 7.21 14.05
C ILE A 68 15.15 5.81 13.56
N LEU A 69 14.15 5.70 12.67
CA LEU A 69 13.71 4.46 12.05
C LEU A 69 14.87 3.75 11.32
N LEU A 70 15.62 4.48 10.49
CA LEU A 70 16.78 3.93 9.79
C LEU A 70 17.89 3.49 10.76
N LEU A 71 18.11 4.22 11.85
CA LEU A 71 19.07 3.85 12.89
C LEU A 71 18.67 2.55 13.61
N ILE A 72 17.38 2.39 13.91
CA ILE A 72 16.85 1.21 14.61
C ILE A 72 16.42 0.09 13.65
N ASN A 73 16.66 0.21 12.34
CA ASN A 73 16.18 -0.76 11.36
C ASN A 73 16.62 -2.20 11.68
N ARG A 74 17.91 -2.40 11.97
CA ARG A 74 18.45 -3.72 12.35
C ARG A 74 17.88 -4.25 13.69
N PRO A 75 17.92 -3.51 14.81
CA PRO A 75 17.37 -4.01 16.06
C PRO A 75 15.86 -4.23 15.99
N LEU A 76 15.10 -3.40 15.26
CA LEU A 76 13.67 -3.58 15.06
C LEU A 76 13.36 -4.84 14.26
N SER A 77 14.08 -5.07 13.16
CA SER A 77 13.95 -6.29 12.35
C SER A 77 14.30 -7.55 13.15
N PHE A 78 15.36 -7.51 13.97
CA PHE A 78 15.73 -8.62 14.86
C PHE A 78 14.67 -8.90 15.93
N LEU A 79 14.09 -7.85 16.52
CA LEU A 79 12.97 -7.98 17.46
C LEU A 79 11.77 -8.64 16.80
N GLY A 80 11.41 -8.20 15.59
CA GLY A 80 10.32 -8.78 14.81
C GLY A 80 10.54 -10.26 14.53
N PHE A 81 11.72 -10.61 14.00
CA PHE A 81 12.08 -12.01 13.76
C PHE A 81 12.00 -12.85 15.05
N THR A 82 12.56 -12.36 16.15
CA THR A 82 12.56 -13.08 17.44
C THR A 82 11.14 -13.30 17.96
N LEU A 83 10.29 -12.27 17.88
CA LEU A 83 8.91 -12.34 18.33
C LEU A 83 8.10 -13.32 17.47
N GLU A 84 8.16 -13.18 16.14
CA GLU A 84 7.44 -14.07 15.23
C GLU A 84 7.92 -15.52 15.33
N PHE A 85 9.23 -15.74 15.41
CA PHE A 85 9.79 -17.06 15.61
C PHE A 85 9.28 -17.69 16.91
N THR A 86 9.27 -16.91 18.00
CA THR A 86 8.78 -17.36 19.31
C THR A 86 7.27 -17.71 19.26
N LEU A 87 6.46 -16.84 18.66
CA LEU A 87 5.02 -17.08 18.50
C LEU A 87 4.74 -18.33 17.64
N ASN A 88 5.48 -18.51 16.55
CA ASN A 88 5.37 -19.70 15.72
C ASN A 88 5.86 -20.96 16.45
N PHE A 89 6.94 -20.88 17.24
CA PHE A 89 7.42 -22.00 18.04
C PHE A 89 6.37 -22.47 19.04
N PHE A 90 5.71 -21.54 19.73
CA PHE A 90 4.59 -21.87 20.60
C PHE A 90 3.42 -22.47 19.82
N SER A 91 3.03 -21.85 18.70
CA SER A 91 1.88 -22.30 17.90
C SER A 91 2.07 -23.72 17.34
N LEU A 92 3.22 -23.99 16.72
CA LEU A 92 3.55 -25.28 16.10
C LEU A 92 3.71 -26.43 17.12
N ASN A 93 4.05 -26.12 18.37
CA ASN A 93 4.16 -27.11 19.45
C ASN A 93 2.88 -27.24 20.30
N GLY A 94 1.76 -26.67 19.85
CA GLY A 94 0.45 -26.81 20.49
C GLY A 94 0.20 -25.86 21.66
N GLY A 95 0.90 -24.73 21.71
CA GLY A 95 0.82 -23.71 22.75
C GLY A 95 1.79 -23.95 23.92
N ILE A 96 1.86 -22.98 24.82
CA ILE A 96 2.83 -22.94 25.93
C ILE A 96 2.73 -24.19 26.82
N LEU A 97 1.52 -24.60 27.22
CA LEU A 97 1.32 -25.74 28.11
C LEU A 97 1.77 -27.06 27.46
N LYS A 98 1.42 -27.29 26.20
CA LYS A 98 1.85 -28.50 25.48
C LYS A 98 3.34 -28.49 25.17
N LEU A 99 3.93 -27.32 24.92
CA LEU A 99 5.37 -27.20 24.76
C LEU A 99 6.11 -27.61 26.03
N ILE A 100 5.70 -27.11 27.21
CA ILE A 100 6.29 -27.52 28.49
C ILE A 100 6.15 -29.03 28.69
N ALA A 101 4.97 -29.59 28.42
CA ALA A 101 4.75 -31.03 28.51
C ALA A 101 5.67 -31.83 27.55
N ARG A 102 5.87 -31.36 26.31
CA ARG A 102 6.78 -31.99 25.34
C ARG A 102 8.23 -31.96 25.80
N ILE A 103 8.67 -30.84 26.37
CA ILE A 103 10.02 -30.70 26.93
C ILE A 103 10.22 -31.68 28.08
N LEU A 104 9.27 -31.75 29.02
CA LEU A 104 9.35 -32.66 30.17
C LEU A 104 9.28 -34.14 29.78
N THR A 105 8.56 -34.48 28.71
CA THR A 105 8.41 -35.85 28.22
C THR A 105 9.47 -36.27 27.20
N GLY A 106 10.39 -35.37 26.81
CA GLY A 106 11.39 -35.65 25.77
C GLY A 106 10.79 -35.85 24.36
N SER A 107 9.57 -35.35 24.13
CA SER A 107 8.90 -35.45 22.83
C SER A 107 9.57 -34.56 21.79
N SER A 108 9.46 -34.91 20.50
CA SER A 108 10.02 -34.09 19.42
C SER A 108 9.38 -32.70 19.36
N LEU A 109 10.25 -31.69 19.27
CA LEU A 109 9.87 -30.29 19.13
C LEU A 109 9.92 -29.88 17.66
N VAL A 110 8.91 -29.13 17.22
CA VAL A 110 8.86 -28.57 15.87
C VAL A 110 9.54 -27.21 15.88
N ILE A 111 10.62 -27.06 15.13
CA ILE A 111 11.32 -25.79 14.94
C ILE A 111 10.63 -25.01 13.80
N PRO A 112 10.27 -23.74 13.98
CA PRO A 112 9.64 -22.93 12.94
C PRO A 112 10.58 -22.72 11.76
N ASP A 113 10.06 -22.93 10.56
CA ASP A 113 10.70 -22.55 9.31
C ASP A 113 9.96 -21.33 8.73
N PRO A 114 10.59 -20.14 8.65
CA PRO A 114 9.98 -18.92 8.12
C PRO A 114 9.39 -19.05 6.71
N GLU A 115 9.89 -19.99 5.91
CA GLU A 115 9.44 -20.23 4.53
C GLU A 115 8.32 -21.29 4.43
N SER A 116 7.90 -21.87 5.56
CA SER A 116 6.88 -22.92 5.59
C SER A 116 5.46 -22.36 5.47
N ALA A 117 4.55 -23.21 4.99
CA ALA A 117 3.12 -22.89 4.89
C ALA A 117 2.39 -22.83 6.25
N GLU A 118 3.03 -23.27 7.32
CA GLU A 118 2.51 -23.20 8.69
C GLU A 118 3.02 -21.98 9.46
N TYR A 119 4.09 -21.32 8.97
CA TYR A 119 4.64 -20.12 9.57
C TYR A 119 3.73 -18.91 9.30
N ARG A 120 3.40 -18.17 10.36
CA ARG A 120 2.52 -17.00 10.31
C ARG A 120 3.29 -15.74 10.64
N SER A 121 2.97 -14.65 9.94
CA SER A 121 3.38 -13.31 10.33
C SER A 121 2.80 -12.95 11.70
N PHE A 122 3.32 -11.88 12.31
CA PHE A 122 2.76 -11.30 13.52
C PHE A 122 1.25 -11.01 13.38
N LEU A 123 0.82 -10.49 12.22
CA LEU A 123 -0.60 -10.22 11.95
C LEU A 123 -1.43 -11.51 11.89
N GLY A 124 -0.87 -12.58 11.33
CA GLY A 124 -1.49 -13.91 11.32
C GLY A 124 -1.67 -14.53 12.72
N HIS A 125 -0.86 -14.13 13.70
CA HIS A 125 -1.05 -14.48 15.11
C HIS A 125 -2.10 -13.62 15.81
N LEU A 126 -2.22 -12.34 15.45
CA LEU A 126 -3.27 -11.45 15.97
C LEU A 126 -4.67 -11.82 15.46
N ASP A 127 -4.78 -12.26 14.21
CA ASP A 127 -6.03 -12.72 13.62
C ASP A 127 -5.86 -14.05 12.86
N GLY A 128 -6.09 -15.15 13.57
CA GLY A 128 -6.00 -16.50 13.05
C GLY A 128 -7.12 -16.96 12.10
N ARG A 129 -8.08 -16.09 11.73
CA ARG A 129 -9.15 -16.48 10.78
C ARG A 129 -8.59 -16.69 9.38
N ILE A 130 -8.92 -17.80 8.72
CA ILE A 130 -8.44 -18.10 7.36
C ILE A 130 -9.62 -18.33 6.40
N HIS A 131 -10.78 -18.71 6.91
CA HIS A 131 -11.93 -19.06 6.09
C HIS A 131 -12.68 -17.81 5.61
N LEU A 132 -13.14 -17.87 4.36
CA LEU A 132 -14.11 -16.94 3.82
C LEU A 132 -15.50 -17.40 4.27
N TYR A 133 -16.25 -16.55 4.95
CA TYR A 133 -17.65 -16.78 5.27
C TYR A 133 -18.47 -16.73 3.97
N ARG A 134 -19.32 -17.73 3.76
CA ARG A 134 -20.40 -17.63 2.78
C ARG A 134 -21.52 -16.82 3.42
N SER A 135 -21.40 -15.49 3.41
CA SER A 135 -22.41 -14.67 4.09
C SER A 135 -23.70 -14.54 3.28
N SER A 136 -24.81 -14.93 3.92
CA SER A 136 -26.19 -14.56 3.60
C SER A 136 -26.57 -13.18 4.15
N SER A 137 -25.67 -12.55 4.91
CA SER A 137 -25.89 -11.31 5.66
C SER A 137 -24.64 -10.42 5.53
N ALA A 138 -24.49 -9.80 4.36
CA ALA A 138 -23.60 -8.65 4.27
C ALA A 138 -24.19 -7.52 5.16
N PRO A 139 -23.36 -6.68 5.79
CA PRO A 139 -23.85 -5.50 6.48
C PRO A 139 -24.71 -4.67 5.52
N SER A 140 -25.93 -4.33 5.94
CA SER A 140 -26.93 -3.59 5.15
C SER A 140 -26.42 -2.24 4.58
N CYS A 141 -25.28 -1.75 5.08
CA CYS A 141 -24.61 -0.55 4.61
C CYS A 141 -23.83 -0.69 3.29
N ILE A 142 -23.60 -1.92 2.77
CA ILE A 142 -22.72 -2.15 1.60
C ILE A 142 -23.47 -2.75 0.39
N ASP A 143 -24.66 -3.32 0.59
CA ASP A 143 -25.38 -4.14 -0.39
C ASP A 143 -25.97 -3.41 -1.62
N LYS A 144 -25.79 -2.09 -1.76
CA LYS A 144 -26.49 -1.30 -2.79
C LYS A 144 -25.69 -0.99 -4.06
N THR A 145 -24.51 -1.59 -4.29
CA THR A 145 -23.73 -1.31 -5.53
C THR A 145 -23.78 -2.48 -6.52
N PRO A 146 -23.93 -2.27 -7.83
CA PRO A 146 -23.91 -3.35 -8.83
C PRO A 146 -22.56 -4.09 -8.90
N ALA A 147 -21.51 -3.54 -8.29
CA ALA A 147 -20.22 -4.18 -8.05
C ALA A 147 -20.23 -5.18 -6.86
N THR A 148 -21.38 -5.46 -6.23
CA THR A 148 -21.51 -6.47 -5.16
C THR A 148 -21.93 -7.85 -5.66
N SER A 149 -21.92 -8.11 -6.97
CA SER A 149 -22.24 -9.46 -7.48
C SER A 149 -21.35 -10.49 -6.80
N LYS A 150 -22.00 -11.47 -6.14
CA LYS A 150 -21.29 -12.46 -5.33
C LYS A 150 -20.41 -13.31 -6.22
N ILE A 151 -19.12 -13.39 -5.91
CA ILE A 151 -18.19 -14.26 -6.61
C ILE A 151 -18.28 -15.62 -5.91
N LYS A 152 -18.94 -16.59 -6.53
CA LYS A 152 -19.18 -17.92 -5.93
C LYS A 152 -19.82 -17.86 -4.53
N GLY A 153 -20.73 -16.89 -4.30
CA GLY A 153 -21.40 -16.70 -3.01
C GLY A 153 -20.59 -15.92 -1.96
N ILE A 154 -19.38 -15.45 -2.31
CA ILE A 154 -18.51 -14.64 -1.44
C ILE A 154 -18.64 -13.17 -1.84
N THR A 155 -18.68 -12.28 -0.85
CA THR A 155 -18.67 -10.83 -1.11
C THR A 155 -17.28 -10.38 -1.53
N PRO A 156 -17.13 -9.54 -2.58
CA PRO A 156 -15.82 -9.00 -2.98
C PRO A 156 -15.07 -8.33 -1.83
N LEU A 157 -15.78 -7.61 -0.96
CA LEU A 157 -15.20 -6.93 0.20
C LEU A 157 -14.52 -7.90 1.17
N GLU A 158 -15.19 -8.99 1.52
CA GLU A 158 -14.64 -9.98 2.44
C GLU A 158 -13.42 -10.68 1.85
N LEU A 159 -13.51 -11.07 0.57
CA LEU A 159 -12.38 -11.65 -0.15
C LEU A 159 -11.18 -10.69 -0.14
N CYS A 160 -11.42 -9.40 -0.39
CA CYS A 160 -10.39 -8.37 -0.37
C CYS A 160 -9.79 -8.15 1.01
N MET A 161 -10.61 -8.12 2.06
CA MET A 161 -10.15 -7.97 3.44
C MET A 161 -9.23 -9.12 3.84
N MET A 162 -9.64 -10.35 3.53
CA MET A 162 -8.84 -11.53 3.84
C MET A 162 -7.57 -11.60 2.98
N ALA A 163 -7.63 -11.19 1.71
CA ALA A 163 -6.47 -11.09 0.83
C ALA A 163 -5.48 -10.02 1.30
N ALA A 164 -5.94 -8.83 1.67
CA ALA A 164 -5.11 -7.75 2.22
C ALA A 164 -4.44 -8.16 3.54
N LYS A 165 -5.12 -8.98 4.36
CA LYS A 165 -4.54 -9.52 5.60
C LYS A 165 -3.42 -10.52 5.33
N ILE A 166 -3.67 -11.55 4.51
CA ILE A 166 -2.66 -12.59 4.28
C ILE A 166 -1.51 -12.10 3.40
N ALA A 167 -1.60 -10.91 2.79
CA ALA A 167 -0.51 -10.31 2.03
C ALA A 167 0.77 -10.10 2.86
N TYR A 168 0.65 -10.09 4.19
CA TYR A 168 1.75 -9.99 5.16
C TYR A 168 2.44 -11.32 5.46
N ASP A 169 1.84 -12.45 5.09
CA ASP A 169 2.41 -13.78 5.31
C ASP A 169 3.33 -14.19 4.15
N ASN A 170 4.18 -15.19 4.42
CA ASN A 170 5.15 -15.68 3.43
C ASN A 170 4.46 -16.34 2.20
N PRO A 171 5.18 -16.51 1.08
CA PRO A 171 4.61 -17.05 -0.16
C PRO A 171 4.00 -18.46 -0.02
N ALA A 172 4.57 -19.32 0.81
CA ALA A 172 4.08 -20.68 1.02
C ALA A 172 2.75 -20.69 1.78
N TYR A 173 2.65 -19.87 2.83
CA TYR A 173 1.41 -19.66 3.59
C TYR A 173 0.31 -19.10 2.70
N VAL A 174 0.59 -18.03 1.94
CA VAL A 174 -0.38 -17.41 1.02
C VAL A 174 -0.87 -18.43 0.00
N LYS A 175 0.03 -19.19 -0.63
CA LYS A 175 -0.32 -20.23 -1.59
C LYS A 175 -1.19 -21.31 -0.95
N ASN A 176 -0.88 -21.75 0.27
CA ASN A 176 -1.66 -22.72 1.01
C ASN A 176 -3.08 -22.19 1.31
N VAL A 177 -3.21 -20.97 1.81
CA VAL A 177 -4.52 -20.34 2.08
C VAL A 177 -5.37 -20.27 0.81
N VAL A 178 -4.82 -19.69 -0.27
CA VAL A 178 -5.55 -19.51 -1.54
C VAL A 178 -5.96 -20.86 -2.13
N THR A 179 -5.04 -21.83 -2.18
CA THR A 179 -5.27 -23.10 -2.87
C THR A 179 -6.10 -24.07 -2.03
N ASN A 180 -5.72 -24.26 -0.76
CA ASN A 180 -6.24 -25.32 0.08
C ASN A 180 -7.43 -24.86 0.94
N HIS A 181 -7.46 -23.61 1.37
CA HIS A 181 -8.55 -23.08 2.21
C HIS A 181 -9.63 -22.38 1.38
N TRP A 182 -9.26 -21.52 0.44
CA TRP A 182 -10.23 -20.78 -0.39
C TRP A 182 -10.65 -21.55 -1.65
N LYS A 183 -9.95 -22.64 -1.99
CA LYS A 183 -10.18 -23.43 -3.21
C LYS A 183 -10.13 -22.57 -4.48
N MET A 184 -9.17 -21.64 -4.52
CA MET A 184 -8.90 -20.72 -5.60
C MET A 184 -7.54 -21.03 -6.24
N HIS A 185 -7.26 -20.44 -7.39
CA HIS A 185 -6.02 -20.64 -8.12
C HIS A 185 -5.00 -19.57 -7.77
N PHE A 186 -3.97 -19.95 -7.02
CA PHE A 186 -2.82 -19.08 -6.78
C PHE A 186 -2.01 -18.89 -8.07
N VAL A 187 -1.77 -17.63 -8.46
CA VAL A 187 -1.04 -17.29 -9.69
C VAL A 187 0.43 -17.00 -9.41
N GLY A 188 0.74 -16.25 -8.36
CA GLY A 188 2.11 -15.91 -8.01
C GLY A 188 2.21 -14.91 -6.88
N PHE A 189 3.36 -14.93 -6.22
CA PHE A 189 3.81 -13.93 -5.25
C PHE A 189 4.94 -13.14 -5.89
N PHE A 190 4.91 -11.83 -5.74
CA PHE A 190 5.83 -10.90 -6.36
C PHE A 190 6.57 -10.16 -5.26
N ASN A 191 7.90 -10.26 -5.27
CA ASN A 191 8.77 -9.50 -4.40
C ASN A 191 9.61 -8.55 -5.27
N CYS A 192 9.23 -7.28 -5.28
CA CYS A 192 9.60 -6.31 -6.29
C CYS A 192 10.61 -5.29 -5.77
N TRP A 193 11.49 -4.87 -6.66
CA TRP A 193 12.58 -3.95 -6.37
C TRP A 193 12.10 -2.52 -6.15
N ASN A 194 12.69 -1.84 -5.15
CA ASN A 194 12.56 -0.41 -4.91
C ASN A 194 13.93 0.27 -5.09
N GLU A 195 14.04 1.14 -6.09
CA GLU A 195 15.31 1.79 -6.47
C GLU A 195 15.91 2.64 -5.36
N PHE A 196 15.07 3.25 -4.53
CA PHE A 196 15.50 4.21 -3.52
C PHE A 196 15.86 3.54 -2.19
N LEU A 197 15.44 2.29 -1.98
CA LEU A 197 15.79 1.48 -0.82
C LEU A 197 16.84 0.41 -1.12
N ILE A 198 17.17 0.22 -2.41
CA ILE A 198 18.14 -0.76 -2.93
C ILE A 198 17.82 -2.16 -2.38
N ASP A 199 16.55 -2.53 -2.43
CA ASP A 199 16.02 -3.75 -1.80
C ASP A 199 14.67 -4.16 -2.41
N LYS A 200 14.28 -5.42 -2.22
CA LYS A 200 12.97 -5.93 -2.63
C LYS A 200 11.95 -5.73 -1.50
N THR A 201 11.39 -4.52 -1.42
CA THR A 201 10.50 -4.12 -0.32
C THR A 201 9.03 -4.16 -0.68
N THR A 202 8.69 -4.20 -1.96
CA THR A 202 7.29 -4.13 -2.40
C THR A 202 6.76 -5.51 -2.72
N GLN A 203 5.77 -5.95 -1.95
CA GLN A 203 5.19 -7.27 -2.11
C GLN A 203 3.74 -7.21 -2.56
N ALA A 204 3.39 -8.13 -3.45
CA ALA A 204 2.02 -8.35 -3.88
C ALA A 204 1.83 -9.81 -4.25
N PHE A 205 0.58 -10.29 -4.23
CA PHE A 205 0.26 -11.58 -4.80
C PHE A 205 -0.99 -11.49 -5.67
N ILE A 206 -1.07 -12.43 -6.61
CA ILE A 206 -2.20 -12.54 -7.54
C ILE A 206 -2.80 -13.94 -7.40
N PHE A 207 -4.14 -13.98 -7.42
CA PHE A 207 -4.88 -15.22 -7.52
C PHE A 207 -6.13 -15.06 -8.37
N CYS A 208 -6.66 -16.17 -8.84
CA CYS A 208 -7.87 -16.25 -9.64
C CYS A 208 -8.89 -17.16 -8.97
N ASP A 209 -10.17 -16.99 -9.26
CA ASP A 209 -11.21 -17.89 -8.77
C ASP A 209 -11.05 -19.32 -9.34
N ARG A 210 -10.48 -19.47 -10.54
CA ARG A 210 -10.23 -20.75 -11.22
C ARG A 210 -8.94 -20.69 -12.07
N PRO A 211 -8.30 -21.84 -12.40
CA PRO A 211 -7.08 -21.87 -13.22
C PRO A 211 -7.30 -21.61 -14.72
N LYS A 212 -8.49 -21.94 -15.24
CA LYS A 212 -8.91 -21.71 -16.64
C LYS A 212 -10.25 -21.00 -16.64
N ASN A 213 -10.46 -20.09 -17.59
CA ASN A 213 -11.68 -19.28 -17.72
C ASN A 213 -12.06 -18.62 -16.39
N ALA A 214 -11.06 -18.01 -15.74
CA ALA A 214 -11.24 -17.26 -14.52
C ALA A 214 -12.25 -16.13 -14.76
N GLN A 215 -13.19 -15.98 -13.83
CA GLN A 215 -14.14 -14.87 -13.82
C GLN A 215 -13.57 -13.69 -13.05
N VAL A 216 -12.70 -13.96 -12.07
CA VAL A 216 -12.11 -12.93 -11.22
C VAL A 216 -10.62 -13.15 -11.04
N ILE A 217 -9.87 -12.06 -11.16
CA ILE A 217 -8.46 -11.94 -10.85
C ILE A 217 -8.35 -10.93 -9.70
N VAL A 218 -7.68 -11.30 -8.62
CA VAL A 218 -7.44 -10.41 -7.48
C VAL A 218 -5.96 -10.12 -7.37
N VAL A 219 -5.62 -8.84 -7.21
CA VAL A 219 -4.27 -8.36 -6.88
C VAL A 219 -4.31 -7.80 -5.47
N ALA A 220 -3.49 -8.33 -4.58
CA ALA A 220 -3.38 -7.88 -3.21
C ALA A 220 -1.96 -7.37 -2.93
N PHE A 221 -1.85 -6.10 -2.55
CA PHE A 221 -0.59 -5.48 -2.14
C PHE A 221 -0.41 -5.59 -0.62
N ARG A 222 0.80 -5.95 -0.20
CA ARG A 222 1.19 -5.92 1.21
C ARG A 222 1.34 -4.47 1.66
N GLY A 223 0.95 -4.19 2.90
CA GLY A 223 1.30 -2.93 3.58
C GLY A 223 2.57 -3.01 4.41
N THR A 224 2.65 -2.13 5.40
CA THR A 224 3.82 -1.95 6.26
C THR A 224 3.94 -3.06 7.28
N GLU A 225 5.00 -3.86 7.20
CA GLU A 225 5.34 -4.82 8.25
C GLU A 225 5.66 -4.07 9.55
N THR A 226 5.05 -4.49 10.67
CA THR A 226 5.18 -3.82 11.97
C THR A 226 6.63 -3.55 12.38
N PHE A 227 7.53 -4.49 12.06
CA PHE A 227 8.93 -4.44 12.44
C PHE A 227 9.88 -4.06 11.29
N ASN A 228 9.35 -3.45 10.22
CA ASN A 228 10.13 -3.03 9.06
C ASN A 228 10.24 -1.50 9.00
N ALA A 229 11.38 -0.98 9.45
CA ALA A 229 11.57 0.46 9.53
C ALA A 229 11.58 1.16 8.15
N LYS A 230 11.92 0.45 7.07
CA LYS A 230 11.90 1.01 5.71
C LYS A 230 10.48 1.24 5.21
N ASP A 231 9.57 0.32 5.51
CA ASP A 231 8.14 0.48 5.21
C ASP A 231 7.58 1.71 5.97
N TRP A 232 7.90 1.84 7.26
CA TRP A 232 7.53 3.02 8.06
C TRP A 232 8.12 4.33 7.53
N CYS A 233 9.36 4.32 7.03
CA CYS A 233 9.97 5.51 6.41
C CYS A 233 9.17 5.96 5.18
N THR A 234 8.64 5.01 4.41
CA THR A 234 7.80 5.29 3.25
C THR A 234 6.49 5.94 3.66
N ASP A 235 5.87 5.47 4.74
CA ASP A 235 4.58 6.00 5.23
C ASP A 235 4.67 7.43 5.78
N VAL A 236 5.82 7.80 6.35
CA VAL A 236 6.03 9.15 6.89
C VAL A 236 6.64 10.11 5.87
N ASP A 237 6.99 9.67 4.64
CA ASP A 237 7.64 10.53 3.65
C ASP A 237 6.69 11.59 3.08
N LEU A 238 6.79 12.84 3.57
CA LEU A 238 5.95 13.95 3.10
C LEU A 238 6.30 14.48 1.69
N SER A 239 7.27 13.85 1.01
CA SER A 239 7.69 14.23 -0.34
C SER A 239 6.58 13.97 -1.37
N TRP A 240 6.55 14.78 -2.42
CA TRP A 240 5.56 14.64 -3.49
C TRP A 240 6.16 14.98 -4.86
N LEU A 241 5.55 14.39 -5.89
CA LEU A 241 5.84 14.68 -7.30
C LEU A 241 4.50 14.95 -8.01
N SER A 242 4.47 16.01 -8.82
CA SER A 242 3.32 16.35 -9.66
C SER A 242 3.25 15.42 -10.87
N MET A 243 2.06 14.89 -11.12
CA MET A 243 1.77 14.00 -12.24
C MET A 243 0.80 14.63 -13.23
N GLY A 244 1.02 15.91 -13.58
CA GLY A 244 0.18 16.64 -14.54
C GLY A 244 -1.26 16.80 -14.05
N GLU A 245 -2.23 16.34 -14.84
CA GLU A 245 -3.67 16.45 -14.51
C GLU A 245 -4.06 15.73 -13.21
N MET A 246 -3.27 14.72 -12.80
CA MET A 246 -3.47 14.00 -11.55
C MET A 246 -3.06 14.82 -10.31
N GLY A 247 -2.39 15.96 -10.48
CA GLY A 247 -1.89 16.77 -9.38
C GLY A 247 -0.72 16.12 -8.63
N ARG A 248 -0.50 16.53 -7.38
CA ARG A 248 0.58 16.07 -6.51
C ARG A 248 0.27 14.71 -5.88
N VAL A 249 1.23 13.81 -5.99
CA VAL A 249 1.14 12.44 -5.48
C VAL A 249 2.30 12.16 -4.53
N HIS A 250 2.03 11.38 -3.48
CA HIS A 250 3.01 11.01 -2.46
C HIS A 250 4.16 10.20 -3.06
N LEU A 251 5.38 10.71 -2.89
CA LEU A 251 6.58 10.19 -3.56
C LEU A 251 6.97 8.81 -3.03
N GLY A 252 6.95 8.59 -1.72
CA GLY A 252 7.24 7.28 -1.11
C GLY A 252 6.43 6.13 -1.74
N PHE A 253 5.12 6.30 -1.92
CA PHE A 253 4.26 5.29 -2.54
C PHE A 253 4.56 5.09 -4.03
N MET A 254 4.93 6.15 -4.77
CA MET A 254 5.40 6.02 -6.15
C MET A 254 6.71 5.23 -6.23
N LYS A 255 7.68 5.52 -5.34
CA LYS A 255 8.94 4.78 -5.21
C LYS A 255 8.69 3.30 -4.94
N ALA A 256 7.78 2.99 -4.01
CA ALA A 256 7.39 1.61 -3.72
C ALA A 256 6.79 0.88 -4.94
N LEU A 257 6.00 1.55 -5.79
CA LEU A 257 5.48 0.92 -7.02
C LEU A 257 6.50 0.78 -8.15
N GLY A 258 7.68 1.38 -8.03
CA GLY A 258 8.76 1.28 -9.00
C GLY A 258 9.02 2.55 -9.80
N LEU A 259 8.83 3.73 -9.21
CA LEU A 259 9.33 4.99 -9.78
C LEU A 259 10.84 4.89 -10.00
N GLN A 260 11.34 5.46 -11.11
CA GLN A 260 12.77 5.41 -11.44
C GLN A 260 13.47 6.77 -11.34
N ASP A 261 12.70 7.86 -11.44
CA ASP A 261 13.19 9.23 -11.33
C ASP A 261 12.20 10.00 -10.46
N GLU A 262 12.69 10.56 -9.37
CA GLU A 262 11.89 11.24 -8.36
C GLU A 262 11.68 12.74 -8.65
N LYS A 263 12.25 13.25 -9.75
CA LYS A 263 12.20 14.66 -10.14
C LYS A 263 11.47 14.89 -11.46
N ASP A 264 11.37 13.86 -12.29
CA ASP A 264 10.73 13.90 -13.60
C ASP A 264 9.75 12.73 -13.73
N CYS A 265 8.45 13.03 -13.74
CA CYS A 265 7.40 12.03 -13.82
C CYS A 265 7.46 11.22 -15.12
N VAL A 266 7.84 11.85 -16.25
CA VAL A 266 7.90 11.18 -17.55
C VAL A 266 9.06 10.20 -17.60
N LYS A 267 10.23 10.60 -17.08
CA LYS A 267 11.39 9.70 -16.95
C LYS A 267 11.19 8.64 -15.87
N GLY A 268 10.47 8.98 -14.81
CA GLY A 268 10.21 8.08 -13.69
C GLY A 268 9.22 6.98 -14.01
N TRP A 269 8.28 7.23 -14.93
CA TRP A 269 7.26 6.27 -15.38
C TRP A 269 7.26 6.08 -16.90
N PRO A 270 8.33 5.51 -17.50
CA PRO A 270 8.32 5.18 -18.91
C PRO A 270 7.18 4.21 -19.22
N LYS A 271 6.51 4.37 -20.37
CA LYS A 271 5.41 3.48 -20.75
C LYS A 271 5.87 2.02 -20.86
N ASP A 272 7.02 1.81 -21.49
CA ASP A 272 7.66 0.51 -21.66
C ASP A 272 8.99 0.49 -20.91
N TYR A 273 8.97 -0.10 -19.72
CA TYR A 273 10.19 -0.32 -18.95
C TYR A 273 10.97 -1.51 -19.51
N ARG A 274 12.26 -1.30 -19.77
CA ARG A 274 13.19 -2.31 -20.32
C ARG A 274 14.40 -2.56 -19.42
N GLY A 275 14.34 -2.12 -18.16
CA GLY A 275 15.40 -2.41 -17.20
C GLY A 275 15.35 -3.86 -16.73
N ASP A 276 16.40 -4.25 -16.03
CA ASP A 276 16.65 -5.58 -15.49
C ASP A 276 15.93 -5.87 -14.17
N LYS A 277 15.45 -4.82 -13.50
CA LYS A 277 14.88 -4.91 -12.14
C LYS A 277 13.38 -5.19 -12.19
N GLU A 278 12.91 -6.07 -11.31
CA GLU A 278 11.49 -6.44 -11.23
C GLU A 278 10.70 -5.35 -10.48
N LEU A 279 10.29 -4.30 -11.19
CA LEU A 279 9.50 -3.19 -10.65
C LEU A 279 8.00 -3.57 -10.53
N ALA A 280 7.38 -3.24 -9.39
CA ALA A 280 6.06 -3.75 -9.02
C ALA A 280 4.96 -3.40 -10.05
N TYR A 281 4.87 -2.14 -10.46
CA TYR A 281 3.88 -1.70 -11.44
C TYR A 281 3.98 -2.49 -12.75
N TYR A 282 5.19 -2.57 -13.33
CA TYR A 282 5.40 -3.23 -14.62
C TYR A 282 5.17 -4.74 -14.54
N MET A 283 5.70 -5.40 -13.51
CA MET A 283 5.53 -6.85 -13.31
C MET A 283 4.05 -7.24 -13.18
N ILE A 284 3.29 -6.53 -12.35
CA ILE A 284 1.87 -6.81 -12.14
C ILE A 284 1.08 -6.46 -13.40
N ARG A 285 1.37 -5.33 -14.07
CA ARG A 285 0.72 -4.92 -15.32
C ARG A 285 0.87 -5.99 -16.42
N GLU A 286 2.08 -6.47 -16.66
CA GLU A 286 2.33 -7.48 -17.70
C GLU A 286 1.72 -8.84 -17.31
N LYS A 287 1.73 -9.20 -16.02
CA LYS A 287 1.04 -10.39 -15.55
C LYS A 287 -0.47 -10.31 -15.77
N LEU A 288 -1.09 -9.18 -15.46
CA LEU A 288 -2.52 -8.95 -15.70
C LEU A 288 -2.87 -9.02 -17.19
N LYS A 289 -2.07 -8.43 -18.09
CA LYS A 289 -2.26 -8.59 -19.55
C LYS A 289 -2.26 -10.06 -19.96
N THR A 290 -1.28 -10.83 -19.48
CA THR A 290 -1.18 -12.27 -19.78
C THR A 290 -2.39 -13.04 -19.26
N LEU A 291 -2.89 -12.71 -18.07
CA LEU A 291 -4.08 -13.35 -17.49
C LEU A 291 -5.36 -12.98 -18.26
N LEU A 292 -5.52 -11.73 -18.69
CA LEU A 292 -6.68 -11.30 -19.47
C LEU A 292 -6.71 -11.89 -20.88
N GLN A 293 -5.55 -12.09 -21.51
CA GLN A 293 -5.47 -12.81 -22.79
C GLN A 293 -6.00 -14.25 -22.67
N LYS A 294 -5.70 -14.91 -21.55
CA LYS A 294 -6.17 -16.28 -21.25
C LYS A 294 -7.61 -16.32 -20.74
N ASN A 295 -8.11 -15.23 -20.16
CA ASN A 295 -9.42 -15.13 -19.52
C ASN A 295 -10.10 -13.82 -19.94
N LYS A 296 -10.64 -13.79 -21.18
CA LYS A 296 -11.10 -12.57 -21.85
C LYS A 296 -12.18 -11.79 -21.06
N ASP A 297 -13.04 -12.50 -20.33
CA ASP A 297 -14.15 -11.90 -19.57
C ASP A 297 -13.83 -11.68 -18.09
N ALA A 298 -12.59 -11.94 -17.67
CA ALA A 298 -12.20 -11.83 -16.28
C ALA A 298 -12.29 -10.39 -15.78
N LYS A 299 -12.79 -10.25 -14.55
CA LYS A 299 -12.87 -9.02 -13.79
C LYS A 299 -11.69 -8.91 -12.84
N ILE A 300 -11.12 -7.72 -12.75
CA ILE A 300 -9.95 -7.44 -11.89
C ILE A 300 -10.40 -6.73 -10.62
N ILE A 301 -9.96 -7.22 -9.48
CA ILE A 301 -10.11 -6.57 -8.19
C ILE A 301 -8.73 -6.26 -7.63
N ILE A 302 -8.56 -5.05 -7.12
CA ILE A 302 -7.31 -4.61 -6.51
C ILE A 302 -7.57 -4.30 -5.04
N THR A 303 -6.69 -4.77 -4.16
CA THR A 303 -6.84 -4.56 -2.72
C THR A 303 -5.50 -4.39 -2.01
N GLY A 304 -5.57 -3.86 -0.80
CA GLY A 304 -4.44 -3.73 0.11
C GLY A 304 -4.88 -3.09 1.42
N HIS A 305 -4.01 -3.20 2.42
CA HIS A 305 -4.15 -2.59 3.73
C HIS A 305 -2.99 -1.63 4.02
N SER A 306 -3.23 -0.51 4.72
CA SER A 306 -2.19 0.46 5.11
C SER A 306 -1.39 0.95 3.87
N LEU A 307 -0.06 0.86 3.86
CA LEU A 307 0.76 1.14 2.66
C LEU A 307 0.28 0.41 1.41
N GLY A 308 -0.12 -0.87 1.53
CA GLY A 308 -0.61 -1.67 0.41
C GLY A 308 -1.90 -1.13 -0.16
N ALA A 309 -2.72 -0.46 0.66
CA ALA A 309 -3.90 0.25 0.19
C ALA A 309 -3.52 1.47 -0.65
N ALA A 310 -2.44 2.19 -0.30
CA ALA A 310 -1.92 3.28 -1.12
C ALA A 310 -1.43 2.78 -2.50
N LEU A 311 -0.71 1.65 -2.52
CA LEU A 311 -0.25 1.03 -3.76
C LEU A 311 -1.44 0.53 -4.60
N ALA A 312 -2.47 -0.03 -3.97
CA ALA A 312 -3.71 -0.45 -4.61
C ALA A 312 -4.48 0.71 -5.27
N THR A 313 -4.34 1.93 -4.73
CA THR A 313 -4.90 3.17 -5.32
C THR A 313 -4.03 3.72 -6.44
N LEU A 314 -2.70 3.75 -6.27
CA LEU A 314 -1.78 4.29 -7.27
C LEU A 314 -1.66 3.41 -8.51
N PHE A 315 -1.73 2.09 -8.35
CA PHE A 315 -1.62 1.17 -9.47
C PHE A 315 -2.61 1.47 -10.61
N PRO A 316 -3.94 1.61 -10.36
CA PRO A 316 -4.88 2.01 -11.40
C PRO A 316 -4.68 3.45 -11.90
N ALA A 317 -4.18 4.37 -11.08
CA ALA A 317 -3.80 5.72 -11.55
C ALA A 317 -2.70 5.63 -12.63
N LEU A 318 -1.68 4.80 -12.41
CA LEU A 318 -0.62 4.54 -13.39
C LEU A 318 -1.12 3.77 -14.62
N LEU A 319 -2.14 2.91 -14.49
CA LEU A 319 -2.78 2.30 -15.65
C LEU A 319 -3.49 3.35 -16.51
N ILE A 320 -4.17 4.33 -15.90
CA ILE A 320 -4.80 5.46 -16.60
C ILE A 320 -3.72 6.30 -17.28
N TYR A 321 -2.66 6.65 -16.55
CA TYR A 321 -1.53 7.41 -17.06
C TYR A 321 -0.88 6.77 -18.29
N HIS A 322 -0.67 5.45 -18.28
CA HIS A 322 -0.14 4.70 -19.43
C HIS A 322 -1.20 4.22 -20.43
N GLN A 323 -2.45 4.66 -20.29
CA GLN A 323 -3.57 4.35 -21.19
C GLN A 323 -3.77 2.83 -21.40
N GLN A 324 -3.70 2.05 -20.32
CA GLN A 324 -3.84 0.59 -20.36
C GLN A 324 -5.32 0.17 -20.40
N HIS A 325 -6.00 0.55 -21.48
CA HIS A 325 -7.45 0.37 -21.65
C HIS A 325 -7.91 -1.06 -21.42
N SER A 326 -7.17 -2.08 -21.90
CA SER A 326 -7.55 -3.48 -21.74
C SER A 326 -7.68 -3.90 -20.26
N ILE A 327 -6.79 -3.41 -19.39
CA ILE A 327 -6.84 -3.70 -17.95
C ILE A 327 -7.94 -2.87 -17.29
N LEU A 328 -8.05 -1.59 -17.65
CA LEU A 328 -9.02 -0.65 -17.09
C LEU A 328 -10.48 -1.06 -17.38
N THR A 329 -10.76 -1.59 -18.58
CA THR A 329 -12.09 -2.11 -18.93
C THR A 329 -12.48 -3.32 -18.08
N SER A 330 -11.50 -4.16 -17.72
CA SER A 330 -11.70 -5.31 -16.83
C SER A 330 -11.69 -4.96 -15.34
N LEU A 331 -11.24 -3.77 -14.95
CA LEU A 331 -11.20 -3.34 -13.55
C LEU A 331 -12.61 -3.25 -12.96
N PHE A 332 -12.93 -4.15 -12.04
CA PHE A 332 -14.24 -4.24 -11.41
C PHE A 332 -14.32 -3.44 -10.12
N GLY A 333 -13.27 -3.47 -9.30
CA GLY A 333 -13.25 -2.68 -8.07
C GLY A 333 -11.89 -2.58 -7.40
N ILE A 334 -11.76 -1.55 -6.58
CA ILE A 334 -10.62 -1.27 -5.70
C ILE A 334 -11.18 -1.24 -4.28
N TYR A 335 -10.67 -2.13 -3.43
CA TYR A 335 -11.09 -2.28 -2.03
C TYR A 335 -9.89 -2.06 -1.12
N THR A 336 -9.91 -0.96 -0.40
CA THR A 336 -8.77 -0.53 0.42
C THR A 336 -9.15 -0.45 1.90
N PHE A 337 -8.25 -0.85 2.78
CA PHE A 337 -8.45 -0.87 4.23
C PHE A 337 -7.38 -0.04 4.94
N GLY A 338 -7.75 0.87 5.83
CA GLY A 338 -6.77 1.71 6.55
C GLY A 338 -5.88 2.53 5.60
N GLN A 339 -6.43 2.94 4.44
CA GLN A 339 -5.65 3.60 3.40
C GLN A 339 -5.18 4.99 3.85
N PRO A 340 -3.88 5.33 3.72
CA PRO A 340 -3.39 6.68 3.95
C PRO A 340 -3.79 7.64 2.82
N ARG A 341 -3.48 8.93 2.98
CA ARG A 341 -3.64 9.93 1.91
C ARG A 341 -2.58 9.70 0.84
N VAL A 342 -3.01 9.49 -0.40
CA VAL A 342 -2.13 9.08 -1.51
C VAL A 342 -1.70 10.26 -2.39
N GLY A 343 -2.58 11.24 -2.54
CA GLY A 343 -2.44 12.34 -3.48
C GLY A 343 -3.36 13.48 -3.06
N GLU A 344 -3.12 14.67 -3.60
CA GLU A 344 -3.82 15.87 -3.14
C GLU A 344 -5.32 15.85 -3.51
N LYS A 345 -6.06 16.91 -3.14
CA LYS A 345 -7.48 17.02 -3.53
C LYS A 345 -7.70 16.74 -5.01
N GLN A 346 -6.85 17.33 -5.87
CA GLN A 346 -6.88 17.14 -7.31
C GLN A 346 -6.72 15.66 -7.71
N PHE A 347 -5.78 14.93 -7.11
CA PHE A 347 -5.61 13.50 -7.35
C PHE A 347 -6.86 12.71 -6.97
N GLY A 348 -7.44 13.03 -5.81
CA GLY A 348 -8.67 12.41 -5.35
C GLY A 348 -9.85 12.64 -6.29
N SER A 349 -10.04 13.88 -6.74
CA SER A 349 -11.07 14.24 -7.72
C SER A 349 -10.84 13.59 -9.10
N PHE A 350 -9.58 13.52 -9.55
CA PHE A 350 -9.21 12.84 -10.78
C PHE A 350 -9.60 11.36 -10.73
N MET A 351 -9.22 10.65 -9.66
CA MET A 351 -9.52 9.23 -9.51
C MET A 351 -11.02 8.94 -9.42
N GLU A 352 -11.77 9.81 -8.73
CA GLU A 352 -13.23 9.72 -8.67
C GLU A 352 -13.86 9.87 -10.06
N ALA A 353 -13.44 10.89 -10.81
CA ALA A 353 -13.93 11.13 -12.17
C ALA A 353 -13.63 9.95 -13.11
N GLN A 354 -12.44 9.36 -13.01
CA GLN A 354 -12.01 8.27 -13.91
C GLN A 354 -12.63 6.91 -13.55
N LEU A 355 -12.79 6.59 -12.26
CA LEU A 355 -13.16 5.24 -11.81
C LEU A 355 -14.64 5.08 -11.46
N ASN A 356 -15.31 6.17 -11.05
CA ASN A 356 -16.69 6.11 -10.59
C ASN A 356 -17.71 6.71 -11.58
N ALA A 357 -17.28 7.11 -12.78
CA ALA A 357 -18.14 7.74 -13.79
C ALA A 357 -19.42 6.93 -14.11
N ASN A 358 -19.31 5.60 -14.22
CA ASN A 358 -20.43 4.73 -14.61
C ASN A 358 -21.01 3.92 -13.44
N PHE A 359 -20.17 3.44 -12.54
CA PHE A 359 -20.56 2.75 -11.32
C PHE A 359 -19.44 2.87 -10.30
N LYS A 360 -19.77 2.81 -9.00
CA LYS A 360 -18.79 2.96 -7.93
C LYS A 360 -17.83 1.76 -7.92
N ARG A 361 -16.59 1.98 -8.36
CA ARG A 361 -15.51 0.97 -8.38
C ARG A 361 -14.57 1.10 -7.19
N TYR A 362 -14.49 2.27 -6.56
CA TYR A 362 -13.56 2.52 -5.46
C TYR A 362 -14.28 2.53 -4.11
N ILE A 363 -13.94 1.56 -3.25
CA ILE A 363 -14.42 1.45 -1.87
C ILE A 363 -13.24 1.58 -0.89
N ARG A 364 -13.29 2.60 -0.03
CA ARG A 364 -12.33 2.84 1.06
C ARG A 364 -12.99 2.58 2.41
N VAL A 365 -12.47 1.59 3.14
CA VAL A 365 -12.92 1.22 4.48
C VAL A 365 -11.98 1.81 5.52
N VAL A 366 -12.56 2.50 6.51
CA VAL A 366 -11.83 3.15 7.60
C VAL A 366 -12.44 2.68 8.92
N TYR A 367 -11.60 2.11 9.80
CA TYR A 367 -12.05 1.62 11.10
C TYR A 367 -11.97 2.72 12.16
N ARG A 368 -13.12 3.14 12.69
CA ARG A 368 -13.26 4.13 13.77
C ARG A 368 -12.31 5.35 13.67
N PHE A 369 -11.31 5.41 14.56
CA PHE A 369 -10.34 6.50 14.73
C PHE A 369 -8.95 6.12 14.22
N ASP A 370 -8.87 5.18 13.27
CA ASP A 370 -7.61 4.83 12.63
C ASP A 370 -6.87 6.09 12.16
N ILE A 371 -5.63 6.26 12.63
CA ILE A 371 -4.79 7.42 12.38
C ILE A 371 -4.20 7.41 10.97
N VAL A 372 -4.07 6.23 10.36
CA VAL A 372 -3.45 6.09 9.04
C VAL A 372 -4.28 6.82 7.97
N PRO A 373 -5.62 6.68 7.91
CA PRO A 373 -6.49 7.49 7.05
C PRO A 373 -6.52 8.99 7.34
N LEU A 374 -6.25 9.38 8.59
CA LEU A 374 -6.26 10.79 9.00
C LEU A 374 -5.06 11.53 8.41
N GLY A 375 -3.88 10.90 8.34
CA GLY A 375 -2.63 11.56 7.93
C GLY A 375 -2.22 12.68 8.89
N PHE A 376 -1.03 13.24 8.72
CA PHE A 376 -0.65 14.45 9.47
C PHE A 376 -1.57 15.63 9.06
N PRO A 377 -2.17 16.37 10.00
CA PRO A 377 -3.08 17.47 9.68
C PRO A 377 -2.38 18.57 8.86
N SER A 378 -3.01 18.94 7.74
CA SER A 378 -2.91 20.21 6.99
C SER A 378 -1.54 20.90 6.92
N MET A 379 -0.76 20.56 5.89
CA MET A 379 0.36 21.40 5.40
C MET A 379 0.36 21.59 3.88
N ILE A 380 -0.27 20.66 3.19
CA ILE A 380 -0.61 20.73 1.79
C ILE A 380 -2.07 20.33 1.76
N ASP A 381 -2.87 20.96 0.90
CA ASP A 381 -4.31 20.68 0.73
C ASP A 381 -4.53 19.30 0.06
N PHE A 382 -3.90 18.27 0.63
CA PHE A 382 -4.28 16.87 0.52
C PHE A 382 -5.61 16.70 1.24
N GLN A 383 -6.68 17.31 0.73
CA GLN A 383 -8.01 16.88 1.11
C GLN A 383 -8.16 15.43 0.67
N SER A 384 -8.49 14.57 1.63
CA SER A 384 -9.19 13.35 1.29
C SER A 384 -10.53 13.77 0.68
N SER A 385 -10.68 13.66 -0.63
CA SER A 385 -12.01 13.64 -1.26
C SER A 385 -12.84 12.39 -0.86
N LEU A 386 -12.46 11.71 0.22
CA LEU A 386 -13.04 10.49 0.74
C LEU A 386 -13.22 10.51 2.28
N THR A 387 -13.20 11.70 2.91
CA THR A 387 -13.65 11.85 4.31
C THR A 387 -14.84 12.80 4.34
N LEU A 388 -16.05 12.26 4.42
CA LEU A 388 -17.18 13.04 4.92
C LEU A 388 -17.18 12.94 6.44
N GLU A 389 -16.92 14.07 7.10
CA GLU A 389 -17.47 14.30 8.42
C GLU A 389 -18.98 14.53 8.28
N ALA A 390 -19.75 13.82 9.12
CA ALA A 390 -21.17 14.02 9.22
C ALA A 390 -21.45 15.38 9.89
N ALA A 391 -21.55 16.43 9.09
CA ALA A 391 -22.35 17.59 9.42
C ALA A 391 -23.41 17.76 8.33
N SER A 392 -24.65 17.92 8.78
CA SER A 392 -25.89 17.87 8.02
C SER A 392 -25.86 18.42 6.58
N THR A 393 -26.48 17.64 5.70
CA THR A 393 -27.13 18.02 4.43
C THR A 393 -26.29 17.94 3.15
N THR A 394 -26.71 16.96 2.32
CA THR A 394 -26.50 16.81 0.86
C THR A 394 -25.11 16.45 0.31
N MET A 395 -24.99 15.15 -0.01
CA MET A 395 -24.21 14.47 -1.07
C MET A 395 -22.68 14.63 -1.11
N ALA A 396 -21.96 13.62 -0.59
CA ALA A 396 -20.58 13.29 -0.93
C ALA A 396 -20.25 11.82 -0.61
N GLY A 397 -19.10 11.31 -1.10
CA GLY A 397 -18.68 9.91 -1.05
C GLY A 397 -18.68 9.27 0.34
N THR A 398 -19.04 7.99 0.42
CA THR A 398 -19.27 7.30 1.69
C THR A 398 -18.00 6.59 2.15
N THR A 399 -17.34 7.15 3.16
CA THR A 399 -16.50 6.37 4.08
C THR A 399 -17.43 5.43 4.85
N HIS A 400 -17.25 4.12 4.74
CA HIS A 400 -17.94 3.21 5.65
C HIS A 400 -17.15 3.16 6.96
N ARG A 401 -17.61 3.93 7.95
CA ARG A 401 -17.17 3.75 9.35
C ARG A 401 -17.95 2.57 9.91
N CYS A 402 -17.24 1.48 10.19
CA CYS A 402 -17.75 0.34 10.95
C CYS A 402 -17.32 0.44 12.42
#